data_AF-A0A1W5XPU0-F1
#
_entry.id   AF-A0A1W5XPU0-F1
#
_cell.length_a   1.000
_cell.length_b   1.000
_cell.length_c   1.000
_cell.angle_alpha   90.00
_cell.angle_beta   90.00
_cell.angle_gamma   90.00
#
_symmetry.space_group_name_H-M   'P 1'
#
loop_
_entity.id
_entity.type
_entity.pdbx_description
1 polymer ?
#
loop_
_entity_poly.entity_id
_entity_poly.type
_entity_poly.pdbx_seq_one_letter_code
_entity_poly.pdbx_strand_id
1 'polypeptide(L)'
;MNHRRTAARLVSRAATAAALATALGLGATAAATAAVPAVPPPAATAPATGSDHDGGWHQDGLTLSAADNKKVDAFVARARRAERAISPQVRTAAVISHAALIGFDQRLKSPDSLKRKVATKLRENPGQTADQALGTVNDAVRFTLQWPAGKYSQGVTTASGLLAVWGNDSTRWSNTWNRPGYKGINAAWRAPRSGQLFEVQFHTPESKRAQLETHKLYEEQRLPGTSPERVRELQAQQDAIFAAVPVPPGAEQLTAPARRLPAPDPARRLPAPASAPGIVS
;
A
#
# COMPACT_ATOMS: atom_id res chain seq x y z
N MET A 1 38.86 -48.73 -47.08
CA MET A 1 38.34 -48.12 -48.32
C MET A 1 38.05 -46.65 -48.05
N ASN A 2 38.58 -45.74 -48.89
CA ASN A 2 38.06 -44.42 -49.32
C ASN A 2 37.01 -43.72 -48.42
N HIS A 3 37.02 -42.42 -48.09
CA HIS A 3 37.67 -41.23 -48.65
C HIS A 3 37.48 -40.04 -47.68
N ARG A 4 38.45 -39.12 -47.70
CA ARG A 4 38.34 -37.63 -47.69
C ARG A 4 37.53 -36.88 -46.59
N ARG A 5 38.32 -36.15 -45.79
CA ARG A 5 38.28 -34.70 -45.47
C ARG A 5 36.95 -33.93 -45.62
N THR A 6 36.56 -33.23 -44.55
CA THR A 6 36.02 -31.83 -44.56
C THR A 6 36.08 -31.28 -43.12
N ALA A 7 36.99 -30.35 -42.85
CA ALA A 7 36.78 -28.89 -42.78
C ALA A 7 36.08 -28.40 -41.48
N ALA A 8 36.89 -28.13 -40.45
CA ALA A 8 36.48 -27.32 -39.29
C ALA A 8 36.45 -25.84 -39.69
N ARG A 9 35.30 -25.18 -39.57
CA ARG A 9 35.17 -23.72 -39.65
C ARG A 9 34.96 -23.16 -38.25
N LEU A 10 36.02 -22.53 -37.73
CA LEU A 10 35.93 -21.57 -36.64
C LEU A 10 35.30 -20.28 -37.17
N VAL A 11 34.24 -19.82 -36.53
CA VAL A 11 33.73 -18.44 -36.71
C VAL A 11 33.80 -17.76 -35.37
N SER A 12 34.85 -16.95 -35.19
CA SER A 12 34.87 -15.88 -34.20
C SER A 12 34.05 -14.70 -34.73
N ARG A 13 33.17 -14.13 -33.92
CA ARG A 13 32.67 -12.77 -34.14
C ARG A 13 32.92 -11.93 -32.89
N ALA A 14 33.70 -10.89 -33.14
CA ALA A 14 34.28 -9.97 -32.19
C ALA A 14 33.28 -8.95 -31.65
N ALA A 15 33.66 -8.41 -30.49
CA ALA A 15 33.04 -7.29 -29.79
C ALA A 15 33.20 -5.97 -30.57
N THR A 16 32.21 -5.09 -30.41
CA THR A 16 32.35 -3.66 -30.71
C THR A 16 31.95 -2.86 -29.49
N ALA A 17 32.97 -2.36 -28.80
CA ALA A 17 32.89 -1.25 -27.87
C ALA A 17 33.00 0.06 -28.68
N ALA A 18 32.18 1.05 -28.38
CA ALA A 18 32.36 2.41 -28.86
C ALA A 18 32.53 3.32 -27.64
N ALA A 19 33.74 3.86 -27.51
CA ALA A 19 34.08 4.95 -26.62
C ALA A 19 33.94 6.28 -27.37
N LEU A 20 33.47 7.33 -26.70
CA LEU A 20 33.78 8.70 -27.11
C LEU A 20 34.26 9.50 -25.90
N ALA A 21 35.41 10.14 -26.12
CA ALA A 21 36.19 10.87 -25.16
C ALA A 21 35.68 12.30 -24.91
N THR A 22 36.07 12.79 -23.75
CA THR A 22 35.95 14.12 -23.18
C THR A 22 36.70 15.21 -23.96
N ALA A 23 36.15 16.42 -23.96
CA ALA A 23 36.89 17.67 -24.18
C ALA A 23 36.53 18.68 -23.08
N LEU A 24 37.57 19.23 -22.43
CA LEU A 24 37.51 20.31 -21.44
C LEU A 24 37.71 21.66 -22.13
N GLY A 25 36.96 22.68 -21.70
CA GLY A 25 37.19 24.09 -22.04
C GLY A 25 36.47 25.00 -21.06
N LEU A 26 37.23 25.84 -20.34
CA LEU A 26 36.78 26.80 -19.33
C LEU A 26 35.99 27.98 -19.94
N GLY A 27 35.01 28.52 -19.20
CA GLY A 27 34.42 29.82 -19.50
C GLY A 27 33.18 30.18 -18.67
N ALA A 28 33.38 30.98 -17.62
CA ALA A 28 32.49 31.98 -17.00
C ALA A 28 30.95 31.79 -16.95
N THR A 29 30.47 31.72 -15.71
CA THR A 29 29.22 32.25 -15.13
C THR A 29 28.11 32.75 -16.08
N ALA A 30 26.99 32.03 -16.09
CA ALA A 30 25.65 32.61 -16.12
C ALA A 30 24.70 31.71 -15.34
N ALA A 31 24.14 32.22 -14.25
CA ALA A 31 23.03 31.61 -13.54
C ALA A 31 21.80 31.63 -14.44
N ALA A 32 21.59 30.54 -15.19
CA ALA A 32 20.37 30.32 -15.94
C ALA A 32 19.37 29.61 -15.02
N THR A 33 18.52 30.40 -14.36
CA THR A 33 17.26 29.92 -13.78
C THR A 33 16.39 29.36 -14.91
N ALA A 34 16.45 28.05 -15.11
CA ALA A 34 15.47 27.34 -15.93
C ALA A 34 14.12 27.40 -15.19
N ALA A 35 13.28 28.33 -15.64
CA ALA A 35 11.89 28.42 -15.24
C ALA A 35 11.18 27.11 -15.58
N VAL A 36 10.78 26.37 -14.56
CA VAL A 36 9.86 25.24 -14.67
C VAL A 36 8.54 25.79 -15.23
N PRO A 37 7.94 25.18 -16.27
CA PRO A 37 6.61 25.61 -16.70
C PRO A 37 5.65 25.40 -15.54
N ALA A 38 5.03 26.49 -15.11
CA ALA A 38 4.02 26.51 -14.07
C ALA A 38 2.88 25.56 -14.47
N VAL A 39 2.76 24.44 -13.77
CA VAL A 39 1.54 23.64 -13.75
C VAL A 39 0.43 24.57 -13.25
N PRO A 40 -0.71 24.71 -13.95
CA PRO A 40 -1.78 25.57 -13.47
C PRO A 40 -2.21 25.10 -12.07
N PRO A 41 -2.58 26.04 -11.17
CA PRO A 41 -3.03 25.67 -9.84
C PRO A 41 -4.20 24.67 -9.97
N PRO A 42 -4.33 23.69 -9.06
CA PRO A 42 -5.51 22.85 -9.05
C PRO A 42 -6.73 23.76 -8.99
N ALA A 43 -7.67 23.54 -9.91
CA ALA A 43 -8.93 24.24 -9.96
C ALA A 43 -9.51 24.32 -8.54
N ALA A 44 -9.96 25.51 -8.19
CA ALA A 44 -10.63 25.80 -6.93
C ALA A 44 -11.59 24.66 -6.57
N THR A 45 -11.53 24.26 -5.30
CA THR A 45 -12.36 23.23 -4.70
C THR A 45 -13.80 23.39 -5.15
N ALA A 46 -14.26 22.51 -6.04
CA ALA A 46 -15.67 22.42 -6.35
C ALA A 46 -16.43 22.17 -5.04
N PRO A 47 -17.61 22.80 -4.85
CA PRO A 47 -18.38 22.61 -3.62
C PRO A 47 -18.71 21.13 -3.46
N ALA A 48 -18.83 20.68 -2.21
CA ALA A 48 -19.21 19.31 -1.86
C ALA A 48 -20.62 19.01 -2.40
N THR A 49 -20.74 18.57 -3.64
CA THR A 49 -22.00 18.13 -4.25
C THR A 49 -22.08 16.61 -4.11
N GLY A 50 -22.88 16.15 -3.16
CA GLY A 50 -23.14 14.72 -2.95
C GLY A 50 -23.82 14.37 -1.63
N SER A 51 -24.28 15.33 -0.83
CA SER A 51 -25.28 15.06 0.21
C SER A 51 -26.64 15.48 -0.34
N ASP A 52 -27.53 14.50 -0.55
CA ASP A 52 -28.93 14.77 -0.87
C ASP A 52 -29.58 15.61 0.24
N HIS A 53 -30.66 16.34 -0.08
CA HIS A 53 -31.43 17.10 0.91
C HIS A 53 -31.88 16.25 2.12
N ASP A 54 -31.95 14.93 1.93
CA ASP A 54 -32.33 13.95 2.95
C ASP A 54 -31.14 13.37 3.74
N GLY A 55 -29.91 13.83 3.47
CA GLY A 55 -28.68 13.34 4.10
C GLY A 55 -28.13 12.02 3.52
N GLY A 56 -28.72 11.51 2.42
CA GLY A 56 -28.20 10.41 1.62
C GLY A 56 -26.96 10.79 0.80
N TRP A 57 -26.36 9.81 0.13
CA TRP A 57 -25.24 10.03 -0.80
C TRP A 57 -25.48 9.28 -2.11
N HIS A 58 -25.14 9.89 -3.24
CA HIS A 58 -25.18 9.28 -4.56
C HIS A 58 -23.98 9.70 -5.42
N GLN A 59 -23.40 8.76 -6.18
CA GLN A 59 -22.37 9.02 -7.20
C GLN A 59 -22.24 7.80 -8.12
N ASP A 60 -22.07 7.99 -9.43
CA ASP A 60 -21.78 6.91 -10.39
C ASP A 60 -22.79 5.73 -10.34
N GLY A 61 -24.08 6.01 -10.11
CA GLY A 61 -25.12 4.99 -9.97
C GLY A 61 -25.05 4.16 -8.68
N LEU A 62 -24.23 4.57 -7.71
CA LEU A 62 -24.17 4.03 -6.36
C LEU A 62 -24.89 4.96 -5.39
N THR A 63 -25.55 4.40 -4.39
CA THR A 63 -26.27 5.16 -3.37
C THR A 63 -25.97 4.64 -1.96
N LEU A 64 -26.10 5.52 -0.98
CA LEU A 64 -26.17 5.19 0.45
C LEU A 64 -27.39 5.87 1.06
N SER A 65 -28.11 5.13 1.90
CA SER A 65 -29.15 5.71 2.75
C SER A 65 -28.55 6.78 3.68
N ALA A 66 -29.37 7.71 4.17
CA ALA A 66 -28.90 8.72 5.13
C ALA A 66 -28.29 8.10 6.40
N ALA A 67 -28.86 6.97 6.86
CA ALA A 67 -28.35 6.24 8.01
C ALA A 67 -26.95 5.64 7.73
N ASP A 68 -26.75 5.03 6.56
CA ASP A 68 -25.46 4.45 6.20
C ASP A 68 -24.41 5.53 5.90
N ASN A 69 -24.80 6.61 5.22
CA ASN A 69 -23.95 7.75 4.96
C ASN A 69 -23.41 8.35 6.27
N LYS A 70 -24.27 8.52 7.28
CA LYS A 70 -23.87 8.99 8.62
C LYS A 70 -22.87 8.03 9.30
N LYS A 71 -23.00 6.72 9.11
CA LYS A 71 -22.03 5.74 9.62
C LYS A 71 -20.67 5.87 8.93
N VAL A 72 -20.66 6.08 7.61
CA VAL A 72 -19.43 6.33 6.85
C VAL A 72 -18.76 7.63 7.29
N ASP A 73 -19.51 8.72 7.46
CA ASP A 73 -18.98 10.00 7.94
C ASP A 73 -18.39 9.88 9.36
N ALA A 74 -19.09 9.15 10.25
CA ALA A 74 -18.57 8.85 11.58
C ALA A 74 -17.26 8.02 11.52
N PHE A 75 -17.17 7.07 10.59
CA PHE A 75 -15.95 6.29 10.36
C PHE A 75 -14.81 7.16 9.83
N VAL A 76 -15.05 8.03 8.85
CA VAL A 76 -14.08 9.01 8.34
C VAL A 76 -13.52 9.85 9.48
N ALA A 77 -14.39 10.37 10.34
CA ALA A 77 -13.98 11.18 11.48
C ALA A 77 -13.11 10.39 12.47
N ARG A 78 -13.44 9.12 12.75
CA ARG A 78 -12.61 8.23 13.59
C ARG A 78 -11.25 7.96 12.95
N ALA A 79 -11.21 7.64 11.65
CA ALA A 79 -9.96 7.40 10.92
C ALA A 79 -9.04 8.63 10.95
N ARG A 80 -9.58 9.83 10.72
CA ARG A 80 -8.83 11.11 10.83
C ARG A 80 -8.29 11.37 12.24
N ARG A 81 -9.05 11.03 13.29
CA ARG A 81 -8.57 11.18 14.66
C ARG A 81 -7.44 10.19 14.98
N ALA A 82 -7.60 8.94 14.57
CA ALA A 82 -6.61 7.90 14.79
C ALA A 82 -5.31 8.15 14.00
N GLU A 83 -5.42 8.63 12.76
CA GLU A 83 -4.28 8.94 11.90
C GLU A 83 -3.30 9.90 12.57
N ARG A 84 -3.77 10.89 13.33
CA ARG A 84 -2.89 11.83 14.06
C ARG A 84 -1.95 11.15 15.05
N ALA A 85 -2.34 10.01 15.61
CA ALA A 85 -1.50 9.21 16.49
C ALA A 85 -0.63 8.19 15.72
N ILE A 86 -1.11 7.69 14.57
CA ILE A 86 -0.43 6.67 13.76
C ILE A 86 0.71 7.29 12.94
N SER A 87 0.48 8.45 12.32
CA SER A 87 1.43 9.10 11.42
C SER A 87 2.80 9.39 12.04
N PRO A 88 2.91 9.92 13.28
CA PRO A 88 4.21 10.10 13.92
C PRO A 88 5.00 8.80 14.08
N GLN A 89 4.32 7.69 14.41
CA GLN A 89 4.94 6.38 14.53
C GLN A 89 5.49 5.92 13.17
N VAL A 90 4.66 5.95 12.12
CA VAL A 90 5.09 5.51 10.78
C VAL A 90 6.22 6.39 10.23
N ARG A 91 6.17 7.71 10.43
CA ARG A 91 7.26 8.63 10.06
C ARG A 91 8.56 8.30 10.81
N THR A 92 8.47 8.02 12.10
CA THR A 92 9.64 7.65 12.91
C THR A 92 10.21 6.31 12.45
N ALA A 93 9.36 5.32 12.18
CA ALA A 93 9.78 4.05 11.61
C ALA A 93 10.46 4.23 10.24
N ALA A 94 9.92 5.10 9.38
CA ALA A 94 10.53 5.45 8.10
C ALA A 94 11.93 6.02 8.28
N VAL A 95 12.11 7.01 9.17
CA VAL A 95 13.43 7.61 9.45
C VAL A 95 14.43 6.58 9.97
N ILE A 96 14.06 5.81 10.99
CA ILE A 96 14.97 4.83 11.63
C ILE A 96 15.33 3.68 10.68
N SER A 97 14.39 3.27 9.82
CA SER A 97 14.64 2.22 8.82
C SER A 97 15.24 2.75 7.51
N HIS A 98 15.50 4.05 7.39
CA HIS A 98 15.96 4.72 6.18
C HIS A 98 15.02 4.54 4.96
N ALA A 99 13.72 4.53 5.21
CA ALA A 99 12.69 4.49 4.18
C ALA A 99 12.36 5.89 3.65
N ALA A 100 12.10 6.00 2.36
CA ALA A 100 11.33 7.10 1.80
C ALA A 100 9.84 6.88 2.08
N LEU A 101 9.16 7.89 2.64
CA LEU A 101 7.72 7.88 2.88
C LEU A 101 7.00 8.52 1.69
N ILE A 102 6.45 7.68 0.81
CA ILE A 102 5.91 8.11 -0.48
C ILE A 102 4.41 8.44 -0.37
N GLY A 103 4.01 9.58 -0.92
CA GLY A 103 2.59 9.96 -1.04
C GLY A 103 1.90 10.23 0.30
N PHE A 104 2.63 10.75 1.29
CA PHE A 104 2.11 11.00 2.63
C PHE A 104 0.88 11.92 2.66
N ASP A 105 0.76 12.86 1.71
CA ASP A 105 -0.43 13.73 1.62
C ASP A 105 -1.70 12.96 1.27
N GLN A 106 -1.57 11.78 0.65
CA GLN A 106 -2.65 10.88 0.27
C GLN A 106 -2.90 9.77 1.31
N ARG A 107 -2.35 9.91 2.52
CA ARG A 107 -2.47 8.89 3.57
C ARG A 107 -3.89 8.65 4.08
N LEU A 108 -4.77 9.62 3.92
CA LEU A 108 -6.18 9.51 4.28
C LEU A 108 -7.02 9.32 3.02
N LYS A 109 -7.86 8.28 3.00
CA LYS A 109 -8.82 8.10 1.91
C LYS A 109 -9.86 9.22 1.94
N SER A 110 -10.24 9.75 0.77
CA SER A 110 -11.26 10.80 0.71
C SER A 110 -12.63 10.26 1.17
N PRO A 111 -13.49 11.12 1.77
CA PRO A 111 -14.83 10.71 2.20
C PRO A 111 -15.63 10.06 1.07
N ASP A 112 -15.67 10.68 -0.11
CA ASP A 112 -16.43 10.15 -1.25
C ASP A 112 -15.89 8.81 -1.74
N SER A 113 -14.57 8.61 -1.69
CA SER A 113 -13.98 7.31 -2.03
C SER A 113 -14.33 6.22 -1.01
N LEU A 114 -14.52 6.58 0.27
CA LEU A 114 -15.03 5.64 1.27
C LEU A 114 -16.52 5.36 1.07
N LYS A 115 -17.33 6.38 0.77
CA LYS A 115 -18.77 6.22 0.48
C LYS A 115 -18.99 5.32 -0.73
N ARG A 116 -18.28 5.58 -1.83
CA ARG A 116 -18.28 4.73 -3.02
C ARG A 116 -17.90 3.29 -2.69
N LYS A 117 -16.80 3.08 -1.95
CA LYS A 117 -16.34 1.75 -1.56
C LYS A 117 -17.38 0.98 -0.73
N VAL A 118 -18.05 1.66 0.20
CA VAL A 118 -19.11 1.05 1.01
C VAL A 118 -20.34 0.74 0.15
N ALA A 119 -20.80 1.70 -0.66
CA ALA A 119 -21.94 1.50 -1.54
C ALA A 119 -21.71 0.34 -2.54
N THR A 120 -20.52 0.24 -3.11
CA THR A 120 -20.13 -0.89 -3.97
C THR A 120 -20.22 -2.23 -3.23
N LYS A 121 -19.67 -2.31 -2.01
CA LYS A 121 -19.74 -3.54 -1.19
C LYS A 121 -21.18 -3.95 -0.88
N LEU A 122 -22.04 -3.00 -0.52
CA LEU A 122 -23.45 -3.27 -0.20
C LEU A 122 -24.22 -3.76 -1.44
N ARG A 123 -23.92 -3.19 -2.62
CA ARG A 123 -24.50 -3.63 -3.89
C ARG A 123 -24.04 -5.04 -4.28
N GLU A 124 -22.75 -5.34 -4.09
CA GLU A 124 -22.15 -6.64 -4.44
C GLU A 124 -22.52 -7.76 -3.44
N ASN A 125 -22.87 -7.40 -2.20
CA ASN A 125 -23.18 -8.35 -1.12
C ASN A 125 -24.54 -8.01 -0.49
N PRO A 126 -25.66 -8.38 -1.12
CA PRO A 126 -27.00 -8.18 -0.56
C PRO A 126 -27.11 -8.77 0.85
N GLY A 127 -27.60 -7.98 1.82
CA GLY A 127 -27.72 -8.39 3.23
C GLY A 127 -26.53 -8.01 4.12
N GLN A 128 -25.41 -7.56 3.55
CA GLN A 128 -24.32 -6.96 4.33
C GLN A 128 -24.76 -5.59 4.89
N THR A 129 -24.39 -5.27 6.13
CA THR A 129 -24.63 -3.94 6.72
C THR A 129 -23.45 -3.00 6.46
N ALA A 130 -23.70 -1.68 6.53
CA ALA A 130 -22.62 -0.69 6.41
C ALA A 130 -21.52 -0.88 7.47
N ASP A 131 -21.86 -1.27 8.69
CA ASP A 131 -20.89 -1.53 9.76
C ASP A 131 -20.01 -2.74 9.45
N GLN A 132 -20.58 -3.81 8.90
CA GLN A 132 -19.82 -4.97 8.42
C GLN A 132 -18.89 -4.59 7.26
N ALA A 133 -19.39 -3.80 6.29
CA ALA A 133 -18.59 -3.32 5.18
C ALA A 133 -17.40 -2.47 5.67
N LEU A 134 -17.66 -1.50 6.56
CA LEU A 134 -16.65 -0.62 7.16
C LEU A 134 -15.64 -1.38 8.02
N GLY A 135 -16.07 -2.43 8.73
CA GLY A 135 -15.19 -3.28 9.54
C GLY A 135 -14.09 -3.98 8.74
N THR A 136 -14.27 -4.12 7.42
CA THR A 136 -13.26 -4.70 6.51
C THR A 136 -12.34 -3.65 5.87
N VAL A 137 -12.58 -2.35 6.10
CA VAL A 137 -11.80 -1.26 5.49
C VAL A 137 -10.55 -1.01 6.33
N ASN A 138 -9.40 -1.41 5.79
CA ASN A 138 -8.08 -1.20 6.39
C ASN A 138 -7.29 -0.04 5.75
N ASP A 139 -7.66 0.38 4.53
CA ASP A 139 -6.96 1.37 3.70
C ASP A 139 -7.49 2.81 3.88
N ALA A 140 -8.30 3.06 4.92
CA ALA A 140 -8.77 4.42 5.24
C ALA A 140 -7.63 5.32 5.71
N VAL A 141 -6.63 4.73 6.38
CA VAL A 141 -5.34 5.31 6.72
C VAL A 141 -4.27 4.41 6.11
N ARG A 142 -3.45 4.94 5.21
CA ARG A 142 -2.49 4.14 4.43
C ARG A 142 -1.17 4.85 4.26
N PHE A 143 -0.08 4.11 4.40
CA PHE A 143 1.28 4.60 4.17
C PHE A 143 2.00 3.74 3.13
N THR A 144 3.01 4.32 2.48
CA THR A 144 3.93 3.59 1.61
C THR A 144 5.35 3.91 2.03
N LEU A 145 6.07 2.88 2.47
CA LEU A 145 7.50 2.96 2.75
C LEU A 145 8.27 2.33 1.59
N GLN A 146 9.33 3.01 1.18
CA GLN A 146 10.14 2.61 0.04
C GLN A 146 11.62 2.58 0.37
N TRP A 147 12.31 1.53 -0.07
CA TRP A 147 13.75 1.36 0.09
C TRP A 147 14.42 0.92 -1.21
N PRO A 148 15.69 1.26 -1.45
CA PRO A 148 16.49 0.61 -2.48
C PRO A 148 16.51 -0.91 -2.30
N ALA A 149 16.56 -1.68 -3.38
CA ALA A 149 16.47 -3.15 -3.34
C ALA A 149 17.46 -3.80 -2.36
N GLY A 150 18.72 -3.37 -2.35
CA GLY A 150 19.74 -3.89 -1.43
C GLY A 150 19.52 -3.59 0.06
N LYS A 151 18.58 -2.70 0.40
CA LYS A 151 18.23 -2.33 1.79
C LYS A 151 16.80 -2.71 2.16
N TYR A 152 16.02 -3.21 1.20
CA TYR A 152 14.59 -3.48 1.36
C TYR A 152 14.28 -4.38 2.54
N SER A 153 14.88 -5.58 2.60
CA SER A 153 14.51 -6.57 3.61
C SER A 153 14.86 -6.13 5.03
N GLN A 154 16.06 -5.55 5.21
CA GLN A 154 16.44 -4.96 6.50
C GLN A 154 15.49 -3.81 6.89
N GLY A 155 15.18 -2.90 5.96
CA GLY A 155 14.27 -1.78 6.19
C GLY A 155 12.87 -2.24 6.61
N VAL A 156 12.30 -3.24 5.93
CA VAL A 156 11.00 -3.82 6.29
C VAL A 156 11.03 -4.45 7.68
N THR A 157 12.05 -5.26 8.00
CA THR A 157 12.19 -5.87 9.32
C THR A 157 12.29 -4.81 10.42
N THR A 158 13.08 -3.76 10.23
CA THR A 158 13.23 -2.67 11.19
C THR A 158 11.91 -1.89 11.36
N ALA A 159 11.29 -1.44 10.27
CA ALA A 159 10.07 -0.63 10.33
C ALA A 159 8.89 -1.40 10.94
N SER A 160 8.66 -2.63 10.48
CA SER A 160 7.59 -3.49 11.02
C SER A 160 7.84 -3.88 12.49
N GLY A 161 9.10 -4.16 12.86
CA GLY A 161 9.48 -4.42 14.24
C GLY A 161 9.19 -3.24 15.17
N LEU A 162 9.52 -2.01 14.76
CA LEU A 162 9.21 -0.80 15.53
C LEU A 162 7.71 -0.60 15.71
N LEU A 163 6.92 -0.75 14.65
CA LEU A 163 5.46 -0.65 14.73
C LEU A 163 4.87 -1.67 15.72
N ALA A 164 5.38 -2.90 15.71
CA ALA A 164 4.97 -3.93 16.66
C ALA A 164 5.40 -3.62 18.10
N VAL A 165 6.62 -3.10 18.32
CA VAL A 165 7.12 -2.68 19.64
C VAL A 165 6.28 -1.54 20.22
N TRP A 166 5.77 -0.63 19.39
CA TRP A 166 4.85 0.42 19.81
C TRP A 166 3.39 -0.06 20.00
N GLY A 167 3.16 -1.37 19.93
CA GLY A 167 1.88 -2.01 20.24
C GLY A 167 0.91 -2.10 19.06
N ASN A 168 1.35 -1.88 17.83
CA ASN A 168 0.48 -2.11 16.66
C ASN A 168 0.44 -3.60 16.32
N ASP A 169 -0.75 -4.17 16.31
CA ASP A 169 -0.97 -5.58 15.97
C ASP A 169 -1.06 -5.75 14.45
N SER A 170 -0.18 -6.54 13.84
CA SER A 170 -0.33 -6.93 12.43
C SER A 170 -1.51 -7.88 12.29
N THR A 171 -2.59 -7.43 11.66
CA THR A 171 -3.81 -8.22 11.42
C THR A 171 -3.80 -8.95 10.08
N ARG A 172 -2.96 -8.50 9.14
CA ARG A 172 -2.75 -9.15 7.84
C ARG A 172 -1.35 -8.86 7.33
N TRP A 173 -0.71 -9.87 6.75
CA TRP A 173 0.58 -9.73 6.08
C TRP A 173 0.53 -10.43 4.72
N SER A 174 0.52 -9.64 3.65
CA SER A 174 0.45 -10.15 2.28
C SER A 174 1.79 -9.92 1.59
N ASN A 175 2.67 -10.91 1.64
CA ASN A 175 3.93 -10.92 0.89
C ASN A 175 3.73 -11.57 -0.48
N THR A 176 3.96 -10.81 -1.55
CA THR A 176 3.73 -11.26 -2.94
C THR A 176 5.00 -11.32 -3.78
N TRP A 177 6.19 -11.15 -3.18
CA TRP A 177 7.45 -11.17 -3.92
C TRP A 177 7.67 -12.46 -4.72
N ASN A 178 7.25 -13.60 -4.18
CA ASN A 178 7.36 -14.92 -4.82
C ASN A 178 6.16 -15.32 -5.70
N ARG A 179 5.22 -14.40 -5.97
CA ARG A 179 4.00 -14.68 -6.74
C ARG A 179 4.00 -13.92 -8.06
N PRO A 180 3.34 -14.44 -9.11
CA PRO A 180 3.04 -13.65 -10.31
C PRO A 180 2.21 -12.40 -9.97
N GLY A 181 2.30 -11.38 -10.83
CA GLY A 181 1.62 -10.11 -10.64
C GLY A 181 2.27 -9.23 -9.58
N TYR A 182 1.45 -8.46 -8.84
CA TYR A 182 1.88 -7.40 -7.93
C TYR A 182 3.09 -7.79 -7.06
N LYS A 183 4.10 -6.91 -7.04
CA LYS A 183 5.34 -7.09 -6.24
C LYS A 183 5.39 -6.12 -5.07
N GLY A 184 5.48 -6.66 -3.86
CA GLY A 184 5.57 -5.86 -2.63
C GLY A 184 5.05 -6.62 -1.42
N ILE A 185 4.93 -5.91 -0.30
CA ILE A 185 4.23 -6.41 0.89
C ILE A 185 3.16 -5.41 1.29
N ASN A 186 1.92 -5.90 1.44
CA ASN A 186 0.82 -5.12 2.00
C ASN A 186 0.48 -5.66 3.40
N ALA A 187 0.74 -4.84 4.42
CA ALA A 187 0.49 -5.20 5.80
C ALA A 187 -0.63 -4.34 6.39
N ALA A 188 -1.63 -4.99 7.00
CA ALA A 188 -2.67 -4.30 7.77
C ALA A 188 -2.35 -4.40 9.26
N TRP A 189 -2.55 -3.29 9.95
CA TRP A 189 -2.19 -3.10 11.35
C TRP A 189 -3.38 -2.55 12.11
N ARG A 190 -3.49 -2.90 13.40
CA ARG A 190 -4.46 -2.34 14.33
C ARG A 190 -3.74 -1.45 15.34
N ALA A 191 -4.10 -0.18 15.37
CA ALA A 191 -3.57 0.77 16.34
C ALA A 191 -4.09 0.44 17.76
N PRO A 192 -3.23 0.40 18.79
CA PRO A 192 -3.57 -0.17 20.10
C PRO A 192 -4.65 0.59 20.86
N ARG A 193 -4.65 1.93 20.79
CA ARG A 193 -5.58 2.76 21.57
C ARG A 193 -6.92 2.98 20.89
N SER A 194 -6.89 3.25 19.59
CA SER A 194 -8.11 3.57 18.82
C SER A 194 -8.78 2.35 18.22
N GLY A 195 -8.08 1.21 18.15
CA GLY A 195 -8.52 0.03 17.40
C GLY A 195 -8.60 0.22 15.88
N GLN A 196 -8.26 1.41 15.38
CA GLN A 196 -8.32 1.77 13.96
C GLN A 196 -7.38 0.87 13.16
N LEU A 197 -7.89 0.29 12.08
CA LEU A 197 -7.06 -0.38 11.10
C LEU A 197 -6.37 0.64 10.19
N PHE A 198 -5.10 0.38 9.89
CA PHE A 198 -4.32 1.12 8.91
C PHE A 198 -3.46 0.16 8.08
N GLU A 199 -3.10 0.58 6.88
CA GLU A 199 -2.26 -0.20 5.97
C GLU A 199 -0.87 0.43 5.85
N VAL A 200 0.16 -0.40 5.82
CA VAL A 200 1.51 -0.02 5.42
C VAL A 200 1.93 -0.90 4.26
N GLN A 201 2.24 -0.27 3.14
CA GLN A 201 2.76 -0.92 1.94
C GLN A 201 4.28 -0.77 1.92
N PHE A 202 4.98 -1.87 1.64
CA PHE A 202 6.44 -1.91 1.54
C PHE A 202 6.85 -2.15 0.08
N HIS A 203 7.66 -1.25 -0.46
CA HIS A 203 8.07 -1.26 -1.85
C HIS A 203 9.57 -0.98 -2.06
N THR A 204 10.05 -1.36 -3.24
CA THR A 204 11.21 -0.76 -3.92
C THR A 204 10.77 0.33 -4.91
N PRO A 205 11.68 1.19 -5.41
CA PRO A 205 11.40 2.09 -6.52
C PRO A 205 10.79 1.40 -7.75
N GLU A 206 11.33 0.27 -8.16
CA GLU A 206 10.90 -0.50 -9.33
C GLU A 206 9.50 -1.08 -9.12
N SER A 207 9.25 -1.72 -7.98
CA SER A 207 7.93 -2.28 -7.67
C SER A 207 6.85 -1.21 -7.50
N LYS A 208 7.19 -0.04 -6.95
CA LYS A 208 6.24 1.07 -6.83
C LYS A 208 5.89 1.66 -8.20
N ARG A 209 6.88 1.82 -9.07
CA ARG A 209 6.67 2.29 -10.45
C ARG A 209 5.80 1.31 -11.23
N ALA A 210 6.09 0.01 -11.14
CA ALA A 210 5.24 -1.04 -11.71
C ALA A 210 3.81 -0.97 -11.17
N GLN A 211 3.61 -0.80 -9.85
CA GLN A 211 2.27 -0.60 -9.27
C GLN A 211 1.55 0.61 -9.88
N LEU A 212 2.22 1.75 -10.04
CA LEU A 212 1.60 2.97 -10.59
C LEU A 212 1.24 2.81 -12.08
N GLU A 213 2.10 2.15 -12.86
CA GLU A 213 1.87 1.91 -14.29
C GLU A 213 0.70 0.94 -14.50
N THR A 214 0.72 -0.18 -13.81
CA THR A 214 -0.35 -1.19 -13.85
C THR A 214 -1.68 -0.71 -13.28
N HIS A 215 -1.69 0.31 -12.42
CA HIS A 215 -2.94 0.82 -11.82
C HIS A 215 -3.95 1.25 -12.88
N LYS A 216 -3.50 1.94 -13.94
CA LYS A 216 -4.40 2.38 -15.03
C LYS A 216 -4.99 1.19 -15.80
N LEU A 217 -4.16 0.18 -16.06
CA LEU A 217 -4.58 -1.06 -16.74
C LEU A 217 -5.61 -1.82 -15.89
N TYR A 218 -5.36 -1.90 -14.59
CA TYR A 218 -6.29 -2.50 -13.63
C TYR A 218 -7.61 -1.74 -13.56
N GLU A 219 -7.58 -0.40 -13.60
CA GLU A 219 -8.80 0.41 -13.61
C GLU A 219 -9.65 0.19 -14.86
N GLU A 220 -9.03 0.04 -16.03
CA GLU A 220 -9.70 -0.31 -17.29
C GLU A 220 -10.26 -1.75 -17.24
N GLN A 221 -9.46 -2.69 -16.74
CA GLN A 221 -9.84 -4.11 -16.68
C GLN A 221 -11.12 -4.34 -15.87
N ARG A 222 -11.35 -3.55 -14.81
CA ARG A 222 -12.52 -3.68 -13.93
C ARG A 222 -13.75 -2.89 -14.39
N LEU A 223 -13.68 -2.13 -15.49
CA LEU A 223 -14.84 -1.39 -15.98
C LEU A 223 -15.94 -2.36 -16.45
N PRO A 224 -17.22 -2.09 -16.12
CA PRO A 224 -18.33 -2.80 -16.74
C PRO A 224 -18.28 -2.61 -18.26
N GLY A 225 -18.27 -3.72 -19.01
CA GLY A 225 -18.23 -3.70 -20.47
C GLY A 225 -16.86 -3.92 -21.12
N THR A 226 -15.78 -4.03 -20.33
CA THR A 226 -14.49 -4.46 -20.87
C THR A 226 -14.60 -5.91 -21.39
N SER A 227 -14.29 -6.13 -22.67
CA SER A 227 -14.44 -7.44 -23.30
C SER A 227 -13.49 -8.49 -22.69
N PRO A 228 -13.84 -9.78 -22.70
CA PRO A 228 -12.95 -10.84 -22.22
C PRO A 228 -11.57 -10.85 -22.89
N GLU A 229 -11.52 -10.54 -24.19
CA GLU A 229 -10.29 -10.40 -24.98
C GLU A 229 -9.42 -9.29 -24.39
N ARG A 230 -10.02 -8.11 -24.17
CA ARG A 230 -9.33 -6.95 -23.61
C ARG A 230 -8.87 -7.20 -22.17
N VAL A 231 -9.67 -7.88 -21.36
CA VAL A 231 -9.27 -8.30 -20.00
C VAL A 231 -8.02 -9.19 -20.05
N ARG A 232 -7.96 -10.16 -20.99
CA ARG A 232 -6.77 -11.02 -21.16
C ARG A 232 -5.54 -10.23 -21.58
N GLU A 233 -5.68 -9.28 -22.51
CA GLU A 233 -4.58 -8.40 -22.93
C GLU A 233 -4.05 -7.54 -21.78
N LEU A 234 -4.95 -6.88 -21.04
CA LEU A 234 -4.61 -6.03 -19.90
C LEU A 234 -3.93 -6.85 -18.79
N GLN A 235 -4.38 -8.08 -18.55
CA GLN A 235 -3.76 -8.98 -17.60
C GLN A 235 -2.33 -9.35 -18.03
N ALA A 236 -2.13 -9.74 -19.30
CA ALA A 236 -0.81 -10.09 -19.82
C ALA A 236 0.18 -8.90 -19.75
N GLN A 237 -0.29 -7.68 -20.02
CA GLN A 237 0.54 -6.47 -19.88
C GLN A 237 0.96 -6.23 -18.43
N GLN A 238 0.02 -6.34 -17.48
CA GLN A 238 0.32 -6.19 -16.06
C GLN A 238 1.32 -7.25 -15.57
N ASP A 239 1.14 -8.50 -16.00
CA ASP A 239 2.03 -9.60 -15.65
C ASP A 239 3.44 -9.37 -16.19
N ALA A 240 3.58 -8.89 -17.43
CA ALA A 240 4.86 -8.55 -18.03
C ALA A 240 5.57 -7.42 -17.26
N ILE A 241 4.84 -6.34 -16.90
CA ILE A 241 5.39 -5.22 -16.13
C ILE A 241 5.90 -5.70 -14.76
N PHE A 242 5.13 -6.51 -14.05
CA PHE A 242 5.55 -7.01 -12.74
C PHE A 242 6.63 -8.09 -12.80
N ALA A 243 6.67 -8.90 -13.87
CA ALA A 243 7.72 -9.90 -14.07
C ALA A 243 9.10 -9.25 -14.25
N ALA A 244 9.16 -8.02 -14.78
CA ALA A 244 10.40 -7.26 -14.94
C ALA A 244 10.92 -6.64 -13.64
N VAL A 245 10.16 -6.67 -12.54
CA VAL A 245 10.56 -6.09 -11.25
C VAL A 245 11.58 -7.01 -10.56
N PRO A 246 12.80 -6.54 -10.26
CA PRO A 246 13.78 -7.35 -9.53
C PRO A 246 13.30 -7.67 -8.12
N VAL A 247 13.44 -8.94 -7.71
CA VAL A 247 13.13 -9.37 -6.35
C VAL A 247 14.29 -8.95 -5.42
N PRO A 248 14.04 -8.15 -4.36
CA PRO A 248 15.09 -7.73 -3.45
C PRO A 248 15.63 -8.92 -2.65
N PRO A 249 16.94 -8.94 -2.31
CA PRO A 249 17.52 -10.02 -1.53
C PRO A 249 16.78 -10.24 -0.20
N GLY A 250 16.34 -11.46 0.07
CA GLY A 250 15.64 -11.81 1.31
C GLY A 250 14.14 -11.47 1.34
N ALA A 251 13.58 -10.83 0.30
CA ALA A 251 12.23 -10.27 0.36
C ALA A 251 11.14 -11.35 0.46
N GLU A 252 11.38 -12.53 -0.12
CA GLU A 252 10.43 -13.65 -0.13
C GLU A 252 10.29 -14.31 1.24
N GLN A 253 11.30 -14.20 2.11
CA GLN A 253 11.32 -14.80 3.44
C GLN A 253 10.74 -13.86 4.52
N LEU A 254 10.39 -12.63 4.17
CA LEU A 254 9.85 -11.66 5.13
C LEU A 254 8.45 -12.07 5.62
N THR A 255 8.36 -12.27 6.92
CA THR A 255 7.13 -12.58 7.66
C THR A 255 6.71 -11.41 8.54
N ALA A 256 5.46 -11.42 8.99
CA ALA A 256 4.99 -10.45 9.97
C ALA A 256 5.79 -10.55 11.28
N PRO A 257 6.03 -9.42 11.98
CA PRO A 257 6.63 -9.48 13.30
C PRO A 257 5.74 -10.28 14.26
N ALA A 258 6.36 -10.96 15.21
CA ALA A 258 5.66 -11.74 16.22
C ALA A 258 4.64 -10.85 16.96
N ARG A 259 3.40 -11.33 17.05
CA ARG A 259 2.35 -10.66 17.80
C ARG A 259 2.72 -10.62 19.27
N ARG A 260 3.02 -9.44 19.80
CA ARG A 260 3.10 -9.24 21.25
C ARG A 260 1.69 -9.00 21.75
N LEU A 261 1.05 -10.04 22.31
CA LEU A 261 -0.16 -9.82 23.10
C LEU A 261 0.21 -8.83 24.22
N PRO A 262 -0.57 -7.77 24.45
CA PRO A 262 -0.36 -6.94 25.63
C PRO A 262 -0.42 -7.86 26.85
N ALA A 263 0.54 -7.73 27.76
CA ALA A 263 0.49 -8.42 29.03
C ALA A 263 -0.89 -8.13 29.67
N PRO A 264 -1.58 -9.13 30.25
CA PRO A 264 -2.84 -8.88 30.93
C PRO A 264 -2.61 -7.76 31.94
N ASP A 265 -3.44 -6.73 31.87
CA ASP A 265 -3.38 -5.59 32.78
C ASP A 265 -3.36 -6.11 34.23
N PRO A 266 -2.30 -5.84 35.01
CA PRO A 266 -2.26 -6.27 36.40
C PRO A 266 -3.44 -5.71 37.21
N ALA A 267 -4.04 -4.58 36.79
CA ALA A 267 -5.24 -4.01 37.41
C ALA A 267 -6.54 -4.78 37.10
N ARG A 268 -6.51 -5.76 36.18
CA ARG A 268 -7.66 -6.61 35.83
C ARG A 268 -7.63 -7.99 36.51
N ARG A 269 -6.68 -8.25 37.41
CA ARG A 269 -6.79 -9.39 38.33
C ARG A 269 -7.88 -9.08 39.34
N LEU A 270 -9.05 -9.71 39.16
CA LEU A 270 -10.05 -9.76 40.22
C LEU A 270 -9.35 -10.29 41.49
N PRO A 271 -9.55 -9.65 42.65
CA PRO A 271 -9.03 -10.20 43.91
C PRO A 271 -9.59 -11.62 44.08
N ALA A 272 -8.73 -12.54 44.51
CA ALA A 272 -9.15 -13.90 44.83
C ALA A 272 -10.31 -13.83 45.85
N PRO A 273 -11.38 -14.63 45.69
CA PRO A 273 -12.44 -14.65 46.68
C PRO A 273 -11.86 -15.01 48.04
N ALA A 274 -12.14 -14.17 49.04
CA ALA A 274 -11.73 -14.41 50.41
C ALA A 274 -12.31 -15.76 50.87
N SER A 275 -11.46 -16.64 51.38
CA SER A 275 -11.87 -17.91 51.99
C SER A 275 -12.86 -17.62 53.12
N ALA A 276 -14.09 -18.13 52.99
CA ALA A 276 -15.08 -18.05 54.06
C ALA A 276 -14.59 -18.84 55.29
N PRO A 277 -14.77 -18.32 56.51
CA PRO A 277 -14.42 -19.06 57.72
C PRO A 277 -15.31 -20.30 57.85
N GLY A 278 -14.68 -21.46 58.03
CA GLY A 278 -15.35 -22.73 58.23
C GLY A 278 -16.24 -22.71 59.46
N ILE A 279 -17.49 -23.13 59.28
CA ILE A 279 -18.41 -23.43 60.39
C ILE A 279 -17.94 -24.76 60.98
N VAL A 280 -17.47 -24.71 62.22
CA VAL A 280 -17.20 -25.89 63.04
C VAL A 280 -18.56 -26.38 63.55
N SER A 281 -18.88 -27.65 63.30
CA SER A 281 -19.91 -28.42 64.03
C SER A 281 -19.22 -29.39 64.97
#